data_AF-A0A5E4M9D5-F1
#
_entry.id   AF-A0A5E4M9D5-F1
#
_cell.length_a   1.000
_cell.length_b   1.000
_cell.length_c   1.000
_cell.angle_alpha   90.00
_cell.angle_beta   90.00
_cell.angle_gamma   90.00
#
_symmetry.space_group_name_H-M   'P 1'
#
loop_
_entity.id
_entity.type
_entity.pdbx_description
1 polymer ?
#
loop_
_entity_poly.entity_id
_entity_poly.type
_entity_poly.pdbx_seq_one_letter_code
_entity_poly.pdbx_strand_id
1 'polypeptide(L)'
;MIATLAEMESAKVPIDARDFCAHMLLNLRGCIREHFPFNHHCHHEREEYYECQYHDYLDRMKDYEREKRLLERRHKLRKQGAPNADEGTLVA
;
A
#
# COMPACT_ATOMS: atom_id res chain seq x y z
N MET A 1 -1.41 -9.34 1.48
CA MET A 1 -0.60 -9.49 0.25
C MET A 1 -0.98 -10.78 -0.43
N ILE A 2 -1.24 -10.75 -1.74
CA ILE A 2 -1.69 -11.92 -2.52
C ILE A 2 -0.48 -12.62 -3.18
N ALA A 3 0.51 -11.87 -3.67
CA ALA A 3 1.77 -12.42 -4.19
C ALA A 3 2.68 -12.88 -3.05
N THR A 4 3.33 -14.03 -3.24
CA THR A 4 4.33 -14.55 -2.30
C THR A 4 5.68 -13.84 -2.48
N LEU A 5 6.52 -13.86 -1.44
CA LEU A 5 7.87 -13.27 -1.51
C LEU A 5 8.73 -13.96 -2.59
N ALA A 6 8.64 -15.28 -2.71
CA ALA A 6 9.37 -16.05 -3.70
C ALA A 6 9.00 -15.68 -5.15
N GLU A 7 7.72 -15.41 -5.41
CA GLU A 7 7.25 -14.94 -6.73
C GLU A 7 7.84 -13.56 -7.07
N MET A 8 7.83 -12.63 -6.11
CA MET A 8 8.39 -11.28 -6.32
C MET A 8 9.91 -11.28 -6.52
N GLU A 9 10.63 -12.18 -5.84
CA GLU A 9 12.06 -12.37 -6.03
C GLU A 9 12.39 -12.99 -7.38
N SER A 10 11.67 -14.05 -7.78
CA SER A 10 11.87 -14.71 -9.08
C SER A 10 11.59 -13.75 -10.25
N ALA A 11 10.59 -12.88 -10.11
CA ALA A 11 10.24 -11.86 -11.08
C ALA A 11 11.12 -10.60 -11.02
N LYS A 12 12.14 -10.57 -10.15
CA LYS A 12 13.08 -9.45 -9.97
C LYS A 12 12.36 -8.10 -9.79
N VAL A 13 11.32 -8.08 -8.95
CA VAL A 13 10.61 -6.85 -8.61
C VAL A 13 11.52 -5.98 -7.71
N PRO A 14 11.77 -4.69 -8.08
CA PRO A 14 12.57 -3.79 -7.24
C PRO A 14 11.88 -3.56 -5.90
N ILE A 15 12.66 -3.30 -4.86
CA ILE A 15 12.16 -3.20 -3.48
C ILE A 15 11.06 -2.14 -3.37
N ASP A 16 11.22 -1.00 -4.05
CA ASP A 16 10.26 0.12 -4.04
C ASP A 16 8.90 -0.22 -4.68
N ALA A 17 8.79 -1.32 -5.42
CA ALA A 17 7.55 -1.76 -6.05
C ALA A 17 6.99 -3.05 -5.42
N ARG A 18 7.54 -3.48 -4.27
CA ARG A 18 7.05 -4.64 -3.50
C ARG A 18 5.93 -4.22 -2.54
N ASP A 19 4.96 -3.49 -3.05
CA ASP A 19 3.81 -3.01 -2.30
C ASP A 19 2.71 -4.08 -2.26
N PHE A 20 1.61 -3.80 -1.56
CA PHE A 20 0.41 -4.66 -1.59
C PHE A 20 -0.09 -4.90 -3.03
N CYS A 21 0.18 -3.97 -3.94
CA CYS A 21 -0.20 -4.02 -5.35
C CYS A 21 0.74 -4.86 -6.26
N ALA A 22 1.79 -5.48 -5.71
CA ALA A 22 2.80 -6.18 -6.52
C ALA A 22 2.24 -7.31 -7.41
N HIS A 23 1.13 -7.93 -7.01
CA HIS A 23 0.47 -8.99 -7.79
C HIS A 23 -0.04 -8.47 -9.15
N MET A 24 -0.62 -7.27 -9.21
CA MET A 24 -1.06 -6.67 -10.48
C MET A 24 0.12 -6.28 -11.38
N LEU A 25 1.25 -5.87 -10.78
CA LEU A 25 2.47 -5.58 -11.52
C LEU A 25 3.04 -6.83 -12.21
N LEU A 26 2.94 -8.01 -11.57
CA LEU A 26 3.34 -9.28 -12.17
C LEU A 26 2.46 -9.62 -13.37
N ASN A 27 1.14 -9.45 -13.26
CA ASN A 27 0.19 -9.67 -14.37
C ASN A 27 0.51 -8.76 -15.57
N LEU A 28 0.72 -7.47 -15.32
CA LEU A 28 1.08 -6.51 -16.37
C LEU A 28 2.40 -6.90 -17.07
N ARG A 29 3.42 -7.32 -16.31
CA ARG A 29 4.69 -7.79 -16.90
C ARG A 29 4.53 -9.09 -17.69
N GLY A 30 3.63 -9.98 -17.26
CA GLY A 30 3.23 -11.18 -17.99
C GLY A 30 2.63 -10.81 -19.35
N CYS A 31 1.60 -9.96 -19.35
CA CYS A 31 0.95 -9.49 -20.57
C CYS A 31 1.93 -8.81 -21.54
N ILE A 32 2.80 -7.93 -21.04
CA ILE A 32 3.81 -7.25 -21.88
C ILE A 32 4.75 -8.27 -22.53
N ARG A 33 5.14 -9.34 -21.81
CA ARG A 33 6.01 -10.39 -22.36
C ARG A 33 5.32 -11.19 -23.46
N GLU A 34 4.02 -11.45 -23.32
CA GLU A 34 3.23 -12.23 -24.28
C GLU A 34 2.91 -11.43 -25.55
N HIS A 35 2.60 -10.14 -25.42
CA HIS A 35 2.16 -9.29 -26.53
C HIS A 35 3.27 -8.40 -27.12
N PHE A 36 4.53 -8.57 -26.72
CA PHE A 36 5.64 -7.81 -27.26
C PHE A 36 5.78 -8.03 -28.78
N PRO A 37 5.90 -6.97 -29.62
CA PRO A 37 6.14 -5.55 -29.30
C PRO A 37 4.89 -4.66 -29.14
N PHE A 38 3.70 -5.23 -29.29
CA PHE A 38 2.42 -4.52 -29.30
C PHE A 38 1.77 -4.43 -27.91
N ASN A 39 2.40 -3.66 -27.03
CA ASN A 39 2.01 -3.53 -25.62
C ASN A 39 0.65 -2.84 -25.37
N HIS A 40 -0.01 -2.34 -26.41
CA HIS A 40 -1.30 -1.62 -26.27
C HIS A 40 -2.46 -2.55 -25.91
N HIS A 41 -2.33 -3.85 -26.14
CA HIS A 41 -3.32 -4.83 -25.72
C HIS A 41 -3.42 -4.98 -24.19
N CYS A 42 -2.35 -4.62 -23.46
CA CYS A 42 -2.28 -4.74 -22.00
C CYS A 42 -2.85 -3.52 -21.25
N HIS A 43 -3.90 -2.89 -21.79
CA HIS A 43 -4.47 -1.67 -21.19
C HIS A 43 -5.17 -1.96 -19.88
N HIS A 44 -5.91 -3.07 -19.83
CA HIS A 44 -6.74 -3.42 -18.69
C HIS A 44 -5.90 -3.71 -17.45
N GLU A 45 -4.87 -4.54 -17.59
CA GLU A 45 -3.95 -4.89 -16.51
C GLU A 45 -3.19 -3.66 -16.01
N ARG A 46 -2.94 -2.70 -16.91
CA ARG A 46 -2.30 -1.44 -16.56
C ARG A 46 -3.23 -0.54 -15.75
N GLU A 47 -4.49 -0.43 -16.15
CA GLU A 47 -5.51 0.32 -15.40
C GLU A 47 -5.74 -0.28 -14.01
N GLU A 48 -5.86 -1.60 -13.92
CA GLU A 48 -6.00 -2.30 -12.63
C GLU A 48 -4.83 -2.03 -11.69
N TYR A 49 -3.59 -2.07 -12.21
CA TYR A 49 -2.41 -1.72 -11.43
C TYR A 49 -2.46 -0.26 -10.93
N TYR A 50 -2.87 0.69 -11.78
CA TYR A 50 -2.95 2.09 -11.38
C TYR A 50 -4.08 2.40 -10.40
N GLU A 51 -5.25 1.79 -10.58
CA GLU A 51 -6.37 1.91 -9.63
C GLU A 51 -5.95 1.40 -8.24
N CYS A 52 -5.29 0.26 -8.21
CA CYS A 52 -4.76 -0.31 -6.98
C CYS A 52 -3.71 0.59 -6.30
N GLN A 53 -2.76 1.17 -7.06
CA GLN A 53 -1.80 2.14 -6.50
C GLN A 53 -2.48 3.44 -6.00
N TYR A 54 -3.55 3.86 -6.68
CA TYR A 54 -4.33 5.01 -6.26
C TYR A 54 -5.06 4.75 -4.94
N HIS A 55 -5.67 3.58 -4.76
CA HIS A 55 -6.29 3.19 -3.50
C HIS A 55 -5.29 3.11 -2.34
N ASP A 56 -4.11 2.54 -2.58
CA ASP A 56 -3.04 2.49 -1.58
C ASP A 56 -2.58 3.90 -1.15
N TYR A 57 -2.49 4.83 -2.10
CA TYR A 57 -2.23 6.23 -1.79
C TYR A 57 -3.35 6.87 -0.95
N LEU A 58 -4.62 6.63 -1.30
CA LEU A 58 -5.74 7.14 -0.53
C LEU A 58 -5.77 6.59 0.90
N ASP A 59 -5.45 5.32 1.09
CA ASP A 59 -5.44 4.71 2.42
C ASP A 59 -4.32 5.29 3.28
N ARG A 60 -3.13 5.53 2.72
CA ARG A 60 -2.06 6.28 3.42
C ARG A 60 -2.50 7.68 3.84
N MET A 61 -3.27 8.38 3.00
CA MET A 61 -3.81 9.70 3.34
C MET A 61 -4.85 9.62 4.48
N LYS A 62 -5.70 8.59 4.47
CA LYS A 62 -6.68 8.36 5.56
C LYS A 62 -5.99 8.04 6.88
N ASP A 63 -4.94 7.23 6.86
CA ASP A 63 -4.17 6.87 8.04
C ASP A 63 -3.50 8.11 8.66
N TYR A 64 -2.93 8.98 7.81
CA TYR A 64 -2.37 10.25 8.25
C TYR A 64 -3.43 11.16 8.92
N GLU A 65 -4.59 11.32 8.29
CA GLU A 65 -5.68 12.10 8.89
C GLU A 65 -6.19 11.48 10.20
N ARG A 66 -6.28 10.16 10.25
CA ARG A 66 -6.70 9.41 11.44
C ARG A 66 -5.73 9.66 12.59
N GLU A 67 -4.43 9.52 12.36
CA GLU A 67 -3.41 9.76 13.37
C GLU A 67 -3.44 11.21 13.86
N LYS A 68 -3.53 12.18 12.93
CA LYS A 68 -3.66 13.60 13.27
C LYS A 68 -4.84 13.87 14.23
N ARG A 69 -6.03 13.35 13.91
CA ARG A 69 -7.23 13.51 14.75
C ARG A 69 -7.05 12.86 16.13
N LEU A 70 -6.40 11.70 16.19
CA LEU A 70 -6.10 11.02 17.45
C LEU A 70 -5.11 11.81 18.32
N LEU A 71 -4.07 12.39 17.71
CA LEU A 71 -3.10 13.25 18.39
C LEU A 71 -3.76 14.52 18.94
N GLU A 72 -4.62 15.18 18.16
CA GLU A 72 -5.38 16.35 18.62
C GLU A 72 -6.31 16.02 19.79
N ARG A 73 -7.00 14.86 19.73
CA ARG A 73 -7.85 14.38 20.82
C ARG A 73 -7.01 14.10 22.08
N ARG A 74 -5.87 13.43 21.94
CA ARG A 74 -4.93 13.15 23.05
C ARG A 74 -4.45 14.44 23.70
N HIS A 75 -4.08 15.43 22.90
CA HIS A 75 -3.63 16.73 23.40
C HIS A 75 -4.73 17.48 24.19
N LYS A 76 -5.99 17.41 23.73
CA LYS A 76 -7.14 17.97 24.46
C LYS A 76 -7.39 17.26 25.79
N LEU A 77 -7.35 15.92 25.81
CA LEU A 77 -7.54 15.11 27.03
C LEU A 77 -6.42 15.38 28.06
N ARG A 78 -5.17 15.48 27.61
CA ARG A 78 -4.02 15.83 28.48
C ARG A 78 -4.19 17.19 29.15
N LYS A 79 -4.71 18.19 28.42
CA LYS A 79 -5.02 19.51 28.99
C LYS A 79 -6.15 19.47 30.04
N GLN A 80 -7.05 18.50 29.95
CA GLN A 80 -8.18 18.33 30.85
C GLN A 80 -7.84 17.48 32.10
N GLY A 81 -6.58 17.05 32.26
CA GLY A 81 -6.12 16.30 33.44
C GLY A 81 -6.52 14.82 33.47
N ALA A 82 -6.98 14.26 32.35
CA ALA A 82 -7.24 12.82 32.26
C ALA A 82 -5.91 12.03 32.22
N PRO A 83 -5.70 11.01 33.09
CA PRO A 83 -4.49 10.20 33.09
C PRO A 83 -4.37 9.36 31.80
N ASN A 84 -3.12 9.15 31.39
CA ASN A 84 -2.67 8.61 30.11
C ASN A 84 -3.33 7.26 29.75
N ALA A 85 -3.95 7.19 28.57
CA ALA A 85 -4.53 5.97 28.00
C ALA A 85 -3.52 5.28 27.04
N ASP A 86 -2.24 5.43 27.35
CA ASP A 86 -1.11 5.06 26.50
C ASP A 86 -0.12 4.18 27.26
N GLU A 87 -0.64 3.10 27.85
CA GLU A 87 0.13 1.89 28.11
C GLU A 87 -0.53 0.76 27.31
N GLY A 88 0.01 0.46 26.13
CA GLY A 88 -0.46 -0.69 25.36
C GLY A 88 -0.27 -0.59 23.86
N THR A 89 0.96 -0.36 23.38
CA THR A 89 1.49 -0.87 22.08
C THR A 89 2.94 -0.43 21.86
N LEU A 90 3.83 -0.78 22.77
CA LEU A 90 5.24 -0.95 22.46
C LEU A 90 5.73 -2.07 23.36
N VAL A 91 6.21 -3.16 22.76
CA VAL A 91 6.57 -4.47 23.36
C VAL A 91 5.44 -5.51 23.32
N ALA A 92 5.32 -6.18 22.17
CA ALA A 92 5.35 -7.65 22.03
C ALA A 92 5.68 -7.97 20.58
#